data_AF-A0A951LET0-F1
#
_entry.id   AF-A0A951LET0-F1
#
_cell.length_a   1.000
_cell.length_b   1.000
_cell.length_c   1.000
_cell.angle_alpha   90.00
_cell.angle_beta   90.00
_cell.angle_gamma   90.00
#
_symmetry.space_group_name_H-M   'P 1'
#
loop_
_entity.id
_entity.type
_entity.pdbx_description
1 polymer ?
#
loop_
_entity_poly.entity_id
_entity_poly.type
_entity_poly.pdbx_seq_one_letter_code
_entity_poly.pdbx_strand_id
1 'polypeptide(L)'
;MGWRSYVAAPIVVGPRVIGVVHADRGADRRLDALDRDVLWEFVSGLAQAYESAGLRRTLRREREQMRGLLEWLGARSGQLTGAPITLTSTDRSAARPPRPSGRPAPLQGQDDRMVFEGLLTRRELDVLRLLADGATNKAIGDALVISGGTVKFHVNSILRKLHAANRAQAAARYLRLLGMKTP
;
A
#
# COMPACT_ATOMS: atom_id res chain seq x y z
N MET A 1 -33.40 -32.49 6.76
CA MET A 1 -33.50 -31.02 6.67
C MET A 1 -34.73 -30.68 5.85
N GLY A 2 -35.82 -30.26 6.51
CA GLY A 2 -37.18 -30.23 5.92
C GLY A 2 -37.59 -28.86 5.41
N TRP A 3 -36.96 -28.37 4.35
CA TRP A 3 -37.36 -27.10 3.72
C TRP A 3 -38.33 -27.43 2.59
N ARG A 4 -39.60 -26.99 2.73
CA ARG A 4 -40.66 -27.29 1.75
C ARG A 4 -40.70 -26.29 0.59
N SER A 5 -40.19 -25.07 0.80
CA SER A 5 -40.06 -24.01 -0.21
C SER A 5 -39.04 -22.97 0.26
N TYR A 6 -38.22 -22.45 -0.66
CA TYR A 6 -37.33 -21.32 -0.42
C TYR A 6 -37.38 -20.34 -1.61
N VAL A 7 -36.97 -19.09 -1.38
CA VAL A 7 -36.77 -18.07 -2.41
C VAL A 7 -35.33 -17.58 -2.35
N ALA A 8 -34.80 -17.11 -3.48
CA ALA A 8 -33.43 -16.62 -3.57
C ALA A 8 -33.38 -15.35 -4.43
N ALA A 9 -32.54 -14.39 -4.02
CA ALA A 9 -32.32 -13.16 -4.78
C ALA A 9 -30.82 -12.80 -4.80
N PRO A 10 -30.27 -12.43 -5.97
CA PRO A 10 -28.86 -12.05 -6.09
C PRO A 10 -28.61 -10.63 -5.58
N ILE A 11 -27.54 -10.43 -4.83
CA ILE A 11 -27.04 -9.09 -4.46
C ILE A 11 -26.20 -8.58 -5.64
N VAL A 12 -26.72 -7.60 -6.37
CA VAL A 12 -26.06 -7.00 -7.55
C VAL A 12 -25.55 -5.61 -7.20
N VAL A 13 -24.26 -5.37 -7.35
CA VAL A 13 -23.60 -4.06 -7.15
C VAL A 13 -23.01 -3.63 -8.48
N GLY A 14 -23.58 -2.58 -9.09
CA GLY A 14 -23.30 -2.15 -10.45
C GLY A 14 -23.56 -3.29 -11.46
N PRO A 15 -22.59 -3.67 -12.31
CA PRO A 15 -22.74 -4.78 -13.25
C PRO A 15 -22.36 -6.15 -12.66
N ARG A 16 -22.08 -6.27 -11.35
CA ARG A 16 -21.52 -7.49 -10.74
C ARG A 16 -22.43 -8.08 -9.66
N VAL A 17 -22.65 -9.39 -9.71
CA VAL A 17 -23.26 -10.15 -8.62
C VAL A 17 -22.20 -10.44 -7.57
N ILE A 18 -22.44 -10.04 -6.31
CA ILE A 18 -21.49 -10.22 -5.20
C ILE A 18 -21.92 -11.28 -4.18
N GLY A 19 -23.13 -11.80 -4.30
CA GLY A 19 -23.67 -12.85 -3.44
C GLY A 19 -25.12 -13.18 -3.76
N VAL A 20 -25.69 -14.15 -3.04
CA VAL A 20 -27.10 -14.54 -3.14
C VAL A 20 -27.67 -14.67 -1.74
N VAL A 21 -28.85 -14.10 -1.51
CA VAL A 21 -29.60 -14.25 -0.27
C VAL A 21 -30.67 -15.31 -0.51
N HIS A 22 -30.72 -16.30 0.38
CA HIS A 22 -31.77 -17.30 0.42
C HIS A 22 -32.67 -17.04 1.63
N ALA A 23 -33.97 -17.12 1.45
CA ALA A 23 -34.94 -17.06 2.53
C ALA A 23 -35.90 -18.23 2.41
N ASP A 24 -36.21 -18.85 3.56
CA ASP A 24 -37.29 -19.81 3.68
C ASP A 24 -38.35 -19.27 4.64
N ARG A 25 -39.53 -19.89 4.60
CA ARG A 25 -40.48 -19.83 5.69
C ARG A 25 -40.56 -21.23 6.28
N GLY A 26 -40.60 -21.31 7.61
CA GLY A 26 -40.81 -22.57 8.33
C GLY A 26 -42.05 -23.33 7.85
N ALA A 27 -42.20 -24.58 8.28
CA ALA A 27 -43.11 -25.60 7.71
C ALA A 27 -44.61 -25.24 7.58
N ASP A 28 -45.04 -24.09 8.10
CA ASP A 28 -46.43 -23.66 8.29
C ASP A 28 -47.04 -22.93 7.06
N ARG A 29 -46.21 -22.47 6.11
CA ARG A 29 -46.72 -21.77 4.90
C ARG A 29 -45.79 -21.92 3.70
N ARG A 30 -46.37 -22.15 2.51
CA ARG A 30 -45.63 -22.07 1.23
C ARG A 30 -45.35 -20.63 0.85
N LEU A 31 -44.14 -20.38 0.35
CA LEU A 31 -43.75 -19.06 -0.15
C LEU A 31 -44.53 -18.69 -1.40
N ASP A 32 -44.95 -17.43 -1.48
CA ASP A 32 -45.72 -16.88 -2.59
C ASP A 32 -44.95 -15.78 -3.35
N ALA A 33 -45.65 -15.09 -4.27
CA ALA A 33 -45.06 -14.01 -5.04
C ALA A 33 -44.68 -12.82 -4.16
N LEU A 34 -45.46 -12.52 -3.12
CA LEU A 34 -45.18 -11.43 -2.19
C LEU A 34 -43.88 -11.70 -1.42
N ASP A 35 -43.64 -12.95 -0.98
CA ASP A 35 -42.38 -13.30 -0.32
C ASP A 35 -41.15 -13.08 -1.23
N ARG A 36 -41.29 -13.32 -2.56
CA ARG A 36 -40.23 -13.02 -3.54
C ARG A 36 -40.00 -11.53 -3.70
N ASP A 37 -41.07 -10.76 -3.80
CA ASP A 37 -41.01 -9.31 -4.00
C ASP A 37 -40.39 -8.62 -2.79
N VAL A 38 -40.75 -9.05 -1.57
CA VAL A 38 -40.15 -8.57 -0.33
C VAL A 38 -38.66 -8.90 -0.27
N LEU A 39 -38.26 -10.13 -0.64
CA LEU A 39 -36.85 -10.49 -0.68
C LEU A 39 -36.09 -9.66 -1.72
N TRP A 40 -36.68 -9.44 -2.89
CA TRP A 40 -36.10 -8.63 -3.96
C TRP A 40 -35.85 -7.18 -3.52
N GLU A 41 -36.85 -6.56 -2.89
CA GLU A 41 -36.76 -5.18 -2.42
C GLU A 41 -35.70 -5.03 -1.32
N PHE A 42 -35.66 -5.97 -0.38
CA PHE A 42 -34.65 -6.01 0.66
C PHE A 42 -33.23 -6.12 0.09
N VAL A 43 -33.02 -7.06 -0.84
CA VAL A 43 -31.71 -7.30 -1.46
C VAL A 43 -31.26 -6.10 -2.30
N SER A 44 -32.19 -5.44 -2.99
CA SER A 44 -31.92 -4.22 -3.75
C SER A 44 -31.46 -3.07 -2.84
N GLY A 45 -32.14 -2.86 -1.70
CA GLY A 45 -31.73 -1.88 -0.69
C GLY A 45 -30.35 -2.18 -0.09
N LEU A 46 -30.08 -3.47 0.19
CA LEU A 46 -28.77 -3.91 0.68
C LEU A 46 -27.65 -3.63 -0.33
N ALA A 47 -27.88 -3.91 -1.61
CA ALA A 47 -26.94 -3.61 -2.68
C ALA A 47 -26.62 -2.11 -2.78
N GLN A 48 -27.64 -1.25 -2.75
CA GLN A 48 -27.47 0.20 -2.82
C GLN A 48 -26.74 0.77 -1.59
N ALA A 49 -27.01 0.22 -0.40
CA ALA A 49 -26.27 0.54 0.81
C ALA A 49 -24.80 0.11 0.71
N TYR A 50 -24.53 -1.05 0.13
CA TYR A 50 -23.16 -1.54 -0.11
C TYR A 50 -22.39 -0.65 -1.09
N GLU A 51 -23.03 -0.26 -2.20
CA GLU A 51 -22.47 0.70 -3.16
C GLU A 51 -22.13 2.04 -2.49
N SER A 52 -23.08 2.59 -1.74
CA SER A 52 -22.91 3.87 -1.03
C SER A 52 -21.80 3.80 0.02
N ALA A 53 -21.69 2.69 0.75
CA ALA A 53 -20.62 2.46 1.71
C ALA A 53 -19.26 2.27 1.00
N GLY A 54 -19.24 1.60 -0.15
CA GLY A 54 -18.07 1.43 -1.00
C GLY A 54 -17.55 2.77 -1.52
N LEU A 55 -18.42 3.59 -2.09
CA LEU A 55 -18.12 4.94 -2.58
C LEU A 55 -17.59 5.84 -1.45
N ARG A 56 -18.24 5.83 -0.28
CA ARG A 56 -17.80 6.60 0.90
C ARG A 56 -16.43 6.13 1.43
N ARG A 57 -16.15 4.83 1.43
CA ARG A 57 -14.84 4.29 1.83
C ARG A 57 -13.75 4.71 0.85
N THR A 58 -14.03 4.69 -0.46
CA THR A 58 -13.07 5.13 -1.49
C THR A 58 -12.77 6.62 -1.36
N LEU A 59 -13.80 7.47 -1.22
CA LEU A 59 -13.62 8.91 -1.02
C LEU A 59 -12.89 9.25 0.28
N ARG A 60 -13.14 8.53 1.37
CA ARG A 60 -12.37 8.70 2.61
C ARG A 60 -10.89 8.35 2.40
N ARG A 61 -10.60 7.21 1.76
CA ARG A 61 -9.23 6.80 1.44
C ARG A 61 -8.50 7.82 0.55
N GLU A 62 -9.18 8.38 -0.44
CA GLU A 62 -8.61 9.41 -1.31
C GLU A 62 -8.33 10.72 -0.57
N ARG A 63 -9.28 11.20 0.25
CA ARG A 63 -9.09 12.41 1.07
C ARG A 63 -7.97 12.26 2.08
N GLU A 64 -7.85 11.09 2.70
CA GLU A 64 -6.80 10.79 3.68
C GLU A 64 -5.42 10.70 3.02
N GLN A 65 -5.35 10.19 1.78
CA GLN A 65 -4.13 10.23 0.96
C GLN A 65 -3.73 11.67 0.60
N MET A 66 -4.67 12.50 0.15
CA MET A 66 -4.41 13.91 -0.16
C MET A 66 -3.92 14.66 1.07
N ARG A 67 -4.57 14.44 2.22
CA ARG A 67 -4.18 15.05 3.49
C ARG A 67 -2.77 14.61 3.90
N GLY A 68 -2.43 13.34 3.77
CA GLY A 68 -1.07 12.86 4.04
C GLY A 68 -0.01 13.47 3.11
N LEU A 69 -0.35 13.72 1.84
CA LEU A 69 0.55 14.43 0.91
C LEU A 69 0.74 15.90 1.31
N LEU A 70 -0.33 16.58 1.72
CA LEU A 70 -0.27 17.98 2.17
C LEU A 70 0.52 18.10 3.48
N GLU A 71 0.30 17.19 4.44
CA GLU A 71 1.09 17.13 5.67
C GLU A 71 2.57 16.86 5.37
N TRP A 72 2.88 15.96 4.43
CA TRP A 72 4.25 15.72 3.99
C TRP A 72 4.89 16.93 3.29
N LEU A 73 4.15 17.62 2.41
CA LEU A 73 4.62 18.85 1.75
C LEU A 73 4.89 19.96 2.77
N GLY A 74 4.01 20.13 3.76
CA GLY A 74 4.18 21.10 4.85
C GLY A 74 5.43 20.80 5.69
N ALA A 75 5.62 19.54 6.09
CA ALA A 75 6.81 19.10 6.82
C ALA A 75 8.10 19.33 6.02
N ARG A 76 8.07 19.15 4.69
CA ARG A 76 9.20 19.45 3.80
C ARG A 76 9.42 20.96 3.62
N SER A 77 8.36 21.76 3.53
CA SER A 77 8.46 23.22 3.42
C SER A 77 9.10 23.83 4.65
N GLY A 78 8.79 23.34 5.87
CA GLY A 78 9.41 23.81 7.10
C GLY A 78 10.94 23.61 7.15
N GLN A 79 11.46 22.63 6.41
CA GLN A 79 12.90 22.42 6.27
C GLN A 79 13.56 23.37 5.25
N LEU A 80 12.79 23.89 4.29
CA LEU A 80 13.28 24.86 3.30
C LEU A 80 13.23 26.31 3.82
N THR A 81 12.27 26.64 4.70
CA THR A 81 12.20 27.97 5.34
C THR A 81 13.12 28.12 6.55
N GLY A 82 13.56 27.01 7.17
CA GLY A 82 14.41 27.02 8.37
C GLY A 82 15.91 26.89 8.13
N ALA A 83 16.36 26.59 6.91
CA ALA A 83 17.79 26.50 6.60
C ALA A 83 18.30 27.89 6.17
N PRO A 84 19.23 28.53 6.90
CA PRO A 84 19.89 29.73 6.40
C PRO A 84 20.59 29.37 5.09
N ILE A 85 20.27 30.08 4.01
CA ILE A 85 20.97 29.96 2.74
C ILE A 85 22.38 30.52 2.96
N THR A 86 23.33 29.66 3.32
CA THR A 86 24.74 30.04 3.35
C THR A 86 25.25 30.03 1.90
N LEU A 87 25.28 31.20 1.28
CA LEU A 87 26.04 31.43 0.06
C LEU A 87 27.53 31.47 0.46
N THR A 88 28.19 30.32 0.49
CA THR A 88 29.65 30.29 0.59
C THR A 88 30.24 30.70 -0.76
N SER A 89 30.59 31.99 -0.83
CA SER A 89 31.60 32.48 -1.76
C SER A 89 32.85 31.63 -1.61
N THR A 90 33.35 31.20 -2.76
CA THR A 90 34.63 30.56 -3.00
C THR A 90 35.72 31.04 -2.04
N ASP A 91 36.29 30.13 -1.25
CA ASP A 91 37.72 30.22 -1.00
C ASP A 91 38.36 28.84 -0.92
N ARG A 92 39.50 28.75 -1.59
CA ARG A 92 40.25 27.55 -1.95
C ARG A 92 41.49 27.56 -1.05
N SER A 93 41.50 26.80 0.05
CA SER A 93 42.77 26.49 0.71
C SER A 93 42.77 25.19 1.52
N ALA A 94 43.52 24.24 0.96
CA ALA A 94 44.21 23.07 1.50
C ALA A 94 43.98 22.63 2.97
N ALA A 95 43.42 21.41 3.13
CA ALA A 95 43.81 20.50 4.20
C ALA A 95 43.73 19.04 3.70
N ARG A 96 44.86 18.33 3.79
CA ARG A 96 45.08 16.95 3.31
C ARG A 96 44.50 15.91 4.29
N PRO A 97 43.79 14.86 3.84
CA PRO A 97 43.35 13.78 4.73
C PRO A 97 44.45 12.70 4.94
N PRO A 98 44.44 12.01 6.10
CA PRO A 98 45.38 10.94 6.44
C PRO A 98 45.06 9.63 5.71
N ARG A 99 46.09 8.81 5.46
CA ARG A 99 45.97 7.50 4.79
C ARG A 99 45.42 6.45 5.77
N PRO A 100 44.42 5.63 5.40
CA PRO A 100 44.02 4.48 6.20
C PRO A 100 44.89 3.25 5.86
N SER A 101 45.79 2.89 6.77
CA SER A 101 46.35 1.54 6.86
C SER A 101 45.44 0.69 7.75
N GLY A 102 44.73 -0.26 7.15
CA GLY A 102 43.90 -1.21 7.88
C GLY A 102 42.93 -1.91 6.94
N ARG A 103 43.22 -3.16 6.62
CA ARG A 103 42.36 -4.04 5.82
C ARG A 103 41.17 -4.45 6.72
N PRO A 104 39.90 -4.11 6.41
CA PRO A 104 38.79 -4.59 7.22
C PRO A 104 38.46 -6.04 6.83
N ALA A 105 38.44 -6.91 7.83
CA ALA A 105 37.99 -8.30 7.75
C ALA A 105 36.46 -8.37 7.49
N PRO A 106 35.96 -9.43 6.82
CA PRO A 106 34.56 -9.51 6.42
C PRO A 106 33.68 -10.04 7.56
N LEU A 107 32.92 -9.17 8.22
CA LEU A 107 31.81 -9.56 9.11
C LEU A 107 30.51 -8.73 8.94
N GLN A 108 30.35 -7.94 7.87
CA GLN A 108 29.24 -6.98 7.69
C GLN A 108 27.94 -7.54 7.09
N GLY A 109 27.60 -8.82 7.32
CA GLY A 109 26.42 -9.45 6.69
C GLY A 109 25.15 -9.46 7.54
N GLN A 110 25.28 -9.51 8.86
CA GLN A 110 24.14 -9.76 9.77
C GLN A 110 23.63 -8.49 10.46
N ASP A 111 24.52 -7.58 10.86
CA ASP A 111 24.13 -6.34 11.53
C ASP A 111 23.36 -5.39 10.60
N ASP A 112 23.79 -5.29 9.33
CA ASP A 112 23.13 -4.43 8.34
C ASP A 112 21.71 -4.90 8.01
N ARG A 113 21.43 -6.21 8.04
CA ARG A 113 20.08 -6.75 7.81
C ARG A 113 19.12 -6.38 8.94
N MET A 114 19.57 -6.50 10.19
CA MET A 114 18.75 -6.20 11.35
C MET A 114 18.44 -4.71 11.45
N VAL A 115 19.41 -3.86 11.10
CA VAL A 115 19.20 -2.40 10.98
C VAL A 115 18.22 -2.09 9.84
N PHE A 116 18.32 -2.79 8.71
CA PHE A 116 17.44 -2.57 7.57
C PHE A 116 15.98 -2.99 7.80
N GLU A 117 15.77 -4.14 8.45
CA GLU A 117 14.44 -4.60 8.87
C GLU A 117 13.84 -3.71 9.97
N GLY A 118 14.67 -3.06 10.79
CA GLY A 118 14.23 -2.05 11.76
C GLY A 118 13.91 -0.68 11.15
N LEU A 119 14.52 -0.34 10.00
CA LEU A 119 14.38 0.97 9.36
C LEU A 119 13.10 1.08 8.51
N LEU A 120 12.66 -0.03 7.93
CA LEU A 120 11.46 -0.13 7.09
C LEU A 120 10.32 -0.80 7.83
N THR A 121 9.11 -0.30 7.65
CA THR A 121 7.91 -0.99 8.13
C THR A 121 7.70 -2.28 7.33
N ARG A 122 6.97 -3.26 7.89
CA ARG A 122 6.63 -4.52 7.19
C ARG A 122 6.07 -4.26 5.79
N ARG A 123 5.20 -3.27 5.67
CA ARG A 123 4.56 -2.92 4.41
C ARG A 123 5.52 -2.31 3.39
N GLU A 124 6.45 -1.48 3.84
CA GLU A 124 7.50 -0.93 2.97
C GLU A 124 8.46 -2.03 2.50
N LEU A 125 8.72 -3.03 3.35
CA LEU A 125 9.57 -4.16 3.01
C LEU A 125 8.92 -5.07 1.96
N ASP A 126 7.62 -5.34 2.07
CA ASP A 126 6.86 -6.06 1.03
C ASP A 126 6.89 -5.34 -0.32
N VAL A 127 6.72 -4.01 -0.31
CA VAL A 127 6.79 -3.19 -1.53
C VAL A 127 8.20 -3.22 -2.10
N LEU A 128 9.24 -3.11 -1.26
CA LEU A 128 10.63 -3.12 -1.70
C LEU A 128 11.04 -4.46 -2.32
N ARG A 129 10.56 -5.60 -1.79
CA ARG A 129 10.76 -6.93 -2.36
C ARG A 129 10.27 -6.99 -3.81
N LEU A 130 8.99 -6.68 -4.02
CA LEU A 130 8.39 -6.70 -5.36
C LEU A 130 9.03 -5.66 -6.29
N LEU A 131 9.49 -4.53 -5.75
CA LEU A 131 10.20 -3.51 -6.51
C LEU A 131 11.57 -4.01 -6.97
N ALA A 132 12.27 -4.80 -6.16
CA ALA A 132 13.53 -5.44 -6.52
C ALA A 132 13.35 -6.56 -7.57
N ASP A 133 12.20 -7.23 -7.55
CA ASP A 133 11.78 -8.18 -8.60
C ASP A 133 11.38 -7.49 -9.92
N GLY A 134 11.47 -6.16 -9.98
CA GLY A 134 11.17 -5.38 -11.19
C GLY A 134 9.68 -5.10 -11.41
N ALA A 135 8.80 -5.40 -10.45
CA ALA A 135 7.36 -5.20 -10.61
C ALA A 135 7.00 -3.73 -10.85
N THR A 136 5.97 -3.49 -11.66
CA THR A 136 5.42 -2.14 -11.87
C THR A 136 4.56 -1.73 -10.67
N ASN A 137 4.35 -0.42 -10.47
CA ASN A 137 3.51 0.04 -9.35
C ASN A 137 2.08 -0.51 -9.41
N LYS A 138 1.57 -0.81 -10.62
CA LYS A 138 0.28 -1.46 -10.82
C LYS A 138 0.33 -2.92 -10.34
N ALA A 139 1.32 -3.68 -10.79
CA ALA A 139 1.49 -5.08 -10.37
C ALA A 139 1.74 -5.23 -8.86
N ILE A 140 2.50 -4.32 -8.24
CA ILE A 140 2.67 -4.26 -6.78
C ILE A 140 1.33 -3.98 -6.09
N GLY A 141 0.53 -3.06 -6.65
CA GLY A 141 -0.80 -2.74 -6.12
C GLY A 141 -1.73 -3.93 -6.17
N ASP A 142 -1.73 -4.67 -7.27
CA ASP A 142 -2.54 -5.87 -7.48
C ASP A 142 -2.11 -7.00 -6.51
N ALA A 143 -0.80 -7.27 -6.41
CA ALA A 143 -0.25 -8.32 -5.54
C ALA A 143 -0.49 -8.04 -4.05
N LEU A 144 -0.48 -6.77 -3.65
CA LEU A 144 -0.62 -6.35 -2.26
C LEU A 144 -2.03 -5.85 -1.93
N VAL A 145 -2.97 -5.88 -2.89
CA VAL A 145 -4.36 -5.42 -2.75
C VAL A 145 -4.45 -3.96 -2.25
N ILE A 146 -3.68 -3.06 -2.86
CA ILE A 146 -3.66 -1.61 -2.57
C ILE A 146 -3.66 -0.77 -3.85
N SER A 147 -4.05 0.50 -3.76
CA SER A 147 -4.08 1.37 -4.95
C SER A 147 -2.67 1.74 -5.42
N GLY A 148 -2.51 1.99 -6.72
CA GLY A 148 -1.23 2.45 -7.28
C GLY A 148 -0.74 3.77 -6.70
N GLY A 149 -1.65 4.63 -6.21
CA GLY A 149 -1.31 5.85 -5.46
C GLY A 149 -0.64 5.52 -4.12
N THR A 150 -1.17 4.54 -3.38
CA THR A 150 -0.57 4.04 -2.14
C THR A 150 0.80 3.41 -2.38
N VAL A 151 0.97 2.67 -3.49
CA VAL A 151 2.28 2.12 -3.87
C VAL A 151 3.30 3.23 -4.11
N LYS A 152 2.94 4.28 -4.89
CA LYS A 152 3.83 5.44 -5.11
C LYS A 152 4.27 6.09 -3.80
N PHE A 153 3.35 6.23 -2.85
CA PHE A 153 3.67 6.75 -1.52
C PHE A 153 4.70 5.86 -0.79
N HIS A 154 4.47 4.54 -0.73
CA HIS A 154 5.42 3.61 -0.11
C HIS A 154 6.79 3.64 -0.79
N VAL A 155 6.84 3.67 -2.13
CA VAL A 155 8.09 3.77 -2.89
C VAL A 155 8.84 5.04 -2.54
N ASN A 156 8.18 6.20 -2.48
CA ASN A 156 8.84 7.45 -2.08
C ASN A 156 9.36 7.41 -0.63
N SER A 157 8.62 6.80 0.29
CA SER A 157 9.07 6.61 1.68
C SER A 157 10.31 5.71 1.74
N ILE A 158 10.32 4.61 1.00
CA ILE A 158 11.46 3.70 0.87
C ILE A 158 12.67 4.42 0.28
N LEU A 159 12.52 5.15 -0.83
CA LEU A 159 13.61 5.91 -1.45
C LEU A 159 14.26 6.88 -0.45
N ARG A 160 13.44 7.59 0.34
CA ARG A 160 13.92 8.51 1.37
C ARG A 160 14.68 7.77 2.48
N LYS A 161 14.06 6.74 3.06
CA LYS A 161 14.64 5.96 4.16
C LYS A 161 15.94 5.27 3.75
N LEU A 162 16.00 4.80 2.51
CA LEU A 162 17.19 4.15 1.95
C LEU A 162 18.17 5.13 1.33
N HIS A 163 17.95 6.44 1.39
CA HIS A 163 18.76 7.47 0.73
C HIS A 163 19.07 7.13 -0.74
N ALA A 164 18.06 6.64 -1.46
CA ALA A 164 18.13 6.25 -2.86
C ALA A 164 17.47 7.32 -3.74
N ALA A 165 18.13 7.69 -4.83
CA ALA A 165 17.67 8.68 -5.80
C ALA A 165 16.62 8.13 -6.76
N ASN A 166 16.62 6.82 -7.02
CA ASN A 166 15.68 6.18 -7.93
C ASN A 166 15.37 4.74 -7.50
N ARG A 167 14.31 4.17 -8.10
CA ARG A 167 13.85 2.80 -7.82
C ARG A 167 14.93 1.75 -8.06
N ALA A 168 15.78 1.92 -9.08
CA ALA A 168 16.85 0.98 -9.39
C ALA A 168 17.92 0.98 -8.30
N GLN A 169 18.26 2.15 -7.76
CA GLN A 169 19.21 2.28 -6.65
C GLN A 169 18.66 1.66 -5.36
N ALA A 170 17.37 1.81 -5.07
CA ALA A 170 16.76 1.16 -3.90
C ALA A 170 16.74 -0.37 -4.04
N ALA A 171 16.37 -0.91 -5.21
CA ALA A 171 16.48 -2.33 -5.51
C ALA A 171 17.91 -2.84 -5.35
N ALA A 172 18.90 -2.12 -5.90
CA ALA A 172 20.31 -2.50 -5.79
C ALA A 172 20.81 -2.51 -4.34
N ARG A 173 20.39 -1.56 -3.51
CA ARG A 173 20.72 -1.56 -2.06
C ARG A 173 20.09 -2.75 -1.35
N TYR A 174 18.82 -3.05 -1.64
CA TYR A 174 18.13 -4.21 -1.09
C TYR A 174 18.82 -5.54 -1.44
N LEU A 175 19.19 -5.73 -2.71
CA LEU A 175 19.87 -6.94 -3.17
C LEU A 175 21.27 -7.11 -2.55
N ARG A 176 22.02 -6.01 -2.38
CA ARG A 176 23.31 -6.03 -1.68
C ARG A 176 23.17 -6.51 -0.24
N LEU A 177 22.13 -6.07 0.47
CA LEU A 177 21.86 -6.48 1.85
C LEU A 177 21.42 -7.95 1.96
N LEU A 178 20.73 -8.45 0.94
CA LEU A 178 20.41 -9.87 0.83
C LEU A 178 21.64 -10.73 0.46
N GLY A 179 22.81 -10.13 0.21
CA GLY A 179 24.00 -10.86 -0.21
C GLY A 179 23.88 -11.48 -1.60
N MET A 180 22.85 -11.09 -2.36
CA MET A 180 22.64 -11.55 -3.72
C MET A 180 23.54 -10.74 -4.65
N LYS A 181 24.74 -11.26 -4.92
CA LYS A 181 25.54 -10.82 -6.08
C LYS A 181 24.74 -11.17 -7.33
N THR A 182 24.30 -10.16 -8.06
CA THR A 182 23.84 -10.31 -9.45
C THR A 182 25.01 -10.86 -10.28
N PRO A 183 24.82 -11.90 -11.11
CA PRO A 183 25.87 -12.45 -11.98
C PRO A 183 26.36 -11.43 -13.02
#